data_AF-A0A4Q5LJG6-F1
#
_entry.id   AF-A0A4Q5LJG6-F1
#
_cell.length_a   1.000
_cell.length_b   1.000
_cell.length_c   1.000
_cell.angle_alpha   90.00
_cell.angle_beta   90.00
_cell.angle_gamma   90.00
#
_symmetry.space_group_name_H-M   'P 1'
#
loop_
_entity.id
_entity.type
_entity.pdbx_description
1 polymer ?
#
loop_
_entity_poly.entity_id
_entity_poly.type
_entity_poly.pdbx_seq_one_letter_code
_entity_poly.pdbx_strand_id
1 'polypeptide(L)'
;MKKAFAFYLLALTLLTACTFNPDVQMPGESYIQGEWQQDSVTMQKQLVSYSLYNLKFNCDSFFVSIKTISKINAGADSCTKSGSWTEYAKGVYEQRNDTLHVRGLFCNANYSYKNPTGCFRSGIYEERFKVSKIADSVLQFSPMSSVISFNARLINRTTCTPKPL
;
A
#
# COMPACT_ATOMS: atom_id res chain seq x y z
N MET A 1 40.90 -38.39 30.08
CA MET A 1 39.49 -38.72 29.73
C MET A 1 38.46 -37.74 30.30
N LYS A 2 38.53 -37.28 31.56
CA LYS A 2 37.53 -36.36 32.16
C LYS A 2 37.42 -34.96 31.51
N LYS A 3 38.52 -34.40 30.97
CA LYS A 3 38.53 -33.06 30.33
C LYS A 3 37.83 -33.03 28.95
N ALA A 4 37.83 -34.15 28.22
CA ALA A 4 37.17 -34.24 26.92
C ALA A 4 35.64 -34.26 27.07
N PHE A 5 35.12 -34.93 28.10
CA PHE A 5 33.69 -35.02 28.37
C PHE A 5 33.06 -33.66 28.73
N ALA A 6 33.80 -32.79 29.43
CA ALA A 6 33.37 -31.43 29.74
C ALA A 6 33.24 -30.54 28.48
N PHE A 7 34.10 -30.75 27.48
CA PHE A 7 34.04 -30.02 26.21
C PHE A 7 32.83 -30.40 25.36
N TYR A 8 32.44 -31.68 25.36
CA TYR A 8 31.24 -32.15 24.67
C TYR A 8 29.93 -31.65 25.31
N LEU A 9 29.90 -31.53 26.64
CA LEU A 9 28.75 -30.95 27.36
C LEU A 9 28.58 -29.45 27.09
N LEU A 10 29.66 -28.70 26.91
CA LEU A 10 29.61 -27.27 26.59
C LEU A 10 29.14 -27.00 25.14
N ALA A 11 29.46 -27.90 24.20
CA ALA A 11 29.00 -27.78 22.81
C ALA A 11 27.48 -28.06 22.67
N LEU A 12 26.90 -28.90 23.53
CA LEU A 12 25.47 -29.23 23.48
C LEU A 12 24.57 -28.09 24.01
N THR A 13 25.06 -27.27 24.95
CA THR A 13 24.28 -26.16 25.55
C THR A 13 24.29 -24.88 24.70
N LEU A 14 25.25 -24.72 23.79
CA LEU A 14 25.30 -23.61 22.84
C LEU A 14 24.30 -23.76 21.68
N LEU A 15 23.84 -24.98 21.39
CA LEU A 15 22.88 -25.25 20.32
C LEU A 15 21.42 -24.97 20.73
N THR A 16 21.12 -24.86 22.03
CA THR A 16 19.76 -24.60 22.53
C THR A 16 19.42 -23.12 22.68
N ALA A 17 20.37 -22.21 22.44
CA ALA A 17 20.20 -20.77 22.61
C ALA A 17 19.67 -20.04 21.34
N CYS A 18 19.69 -20.70 20.18
CA CYS A 18 19.21 -20.12 18.93
C CYS A 18 17.72 -20.44 18.73
N THR A 19 16.85 -19.48 19.03
CA THR A 19 15.46 -19.48 18.56
C THR A 19 15.34 -18.68 17.26
N PHE A 20 14.50 -19.11 16.33
CA PHE A 20 14.18 -18.28 15.16
C PHE A 20 13.57 -16.96 15.60
N ASN A 21 14.07 -15.85 15.05
CA ASN A 21 13.41 -14.57 15.22
C ASN A 21 12.01 -14.64 14.58
N PRO A 22 10.99 -14.05 15.23
CA PRO A 22 9.67 -13.97 14.61
C PRO A 22 9.76 -13.18 13.31
N ASP A 23 8.92 -13.57 12.34
CA ASP A 23 8.72 -12.76 11.14
C ASP A 23 8.06 -11.44 11.55
N VAL A 24 8.66 -10.32 11.17
CA VAL A 24 8.24 -8.97 11.57
C VAL A 24 8.03 -8.10 10.34
N GLN A 25 7.06 -7.21 10.42
CA GLN A 25 6.84 -6.19 9.39
C GLN A 25 8.12 -5.42 9.10
N MET A 26 8.37 -5.12 7.82
CA MET A 26 9.46 -4.22 7.47
C MET A 26 9.06 -2.78 7.83
N PRO A 27 10.00 -1.92 8.25
CA PRO A 27 9.70 -0.56 8.68
C PRO A 27 9.13 0.34 7.56
N GLY A 28 9.32 -0.04 6.29
CA GLY A 28 8.97 0.76 5.14
C GLY A 28 9.76 2.07 5.06
N GLU A 29 9.31 2.97 4.19
CA GLU A 29 9.98 4.25 3.95
C GLU A 29 9.45 5.34 4.88
N SER A 30 10.32 6.02 5.61
CA SER A 30 9.94 7.02 6.61
C SER A 30 9.19 8.22 6.01
N TYR A 31 9.55 8.64 4.80
CA TYR A 31 9.00 9.83 4.16
C TYR A 31 7.53 9.70 3.76
N ILE A 32 7.03 8.48 3.59
CA ILE A 32 5.69 8.20 3.08
C ILE A 32 4.73 7.73 4.18
N GLN A 33 5.20 7.48 5.40
CA GLN A 33 4.37 7.01 6.51
C GLN A 33 3.25 8.01 6.83
N GLY A 34 1.99 7.55 6.78
CA GLY A 34 0.83 8.41 6.99
C GLY A 34 -0.31 8.15 6.01
N GLU A 35 -1.33 8.98 6.11
CA GLU A 35 -2.48 9.04 5.22
C GLU A 35 -2.39 10.28 4.33
N TRP A 36 -2.57 10.08 3.03
CA TRP A 36 -2.35 11.06 1.98
C TRP A 36 -3.59 11.13 1.09
N GLN A 37 -4.14 12.31 0.93
CA GLN A 37 -5.35 12.53 0.14
C GLN A 37 -5.07 13.37 -1.09
N GLN A 38 -5.45 12.86 -2.25
CA GLN A 38 -5.54 13.65 -3.46
C GLN A 38 -6.85 14.45 -3.46
N ASP A 39 -6.76 15.77 -3.40
CA ASP A 39 -7.96 16.62 -3.39
C ASP A 39 -8.59 16.78 -4.77
N SER A 40 -7.77 16.81 -5.82
CA SER A 40 -8.21 17.13 -7.17
C SER A 40 -7.31 16.50 -8.23
N VAL A 41 -7.82 16.49 -9.46
CA VAL A 41 -7.05 16.15 -10.66
C VAL A 41 -6.98 17.36 -11.57
N THR A 42 -5.85 17.51 -12.27
CA THR A 42 -5.67 18.56 -13.27
C THR A 42 -6.80 18.50 -14.30
N MET A 43 -7.43 19.65 -14.59
CA MET A 43 -8.53 19.76 -15.55
C MET A 43 -9.74 18.86 -15.22
N GLN A 44 -10.00 18.56 -13.94
CA GLN A 44 -11.14 17.72 -13.48
C GLN A 44 -12.48 18.06 -14.14
N LYS A 45 -12.78 19.34 -14.36
CA LYS A 45 -14.02 19.79 -15.02
C LYS A 45 -14.12 19.41 -16.49
N GLN A 46 -13.01 19.11 -17.16
CA GLN A 46 -12.95 18.75 -18.58
C GLN A 46 -12.84 17.23 -18.79
N LEU A 47 -12.42 16.48 -17.78
CA LEU A 47 -12.32 15.02 -17.86
C LEU A 47 -13.70 14.35 -17.93
N VAL A 48 -13.83 13.33 -18.76
CA VAL A 48 -15.03 12.49 -18.86
C VAL A 48 -15.11 11.54 -17.68
N SER A 49 -13.98 10.96 -17.29
CA SER A 49 -13.81 10.11 -16.11
C SER A 49 -12.49 10.44 -15.42
N TYR A 50 -12.48 10.37 -14.08
CA TYR A 50 -11.28 10.54 -13.28
C TYR A 50 -11.39 9.80 -11.95
N SER A 51 -10.23 9.52 -11.36
CA SER A 51 -10.14 8.92 -10.03
C SER A 51 -9.39 9.83 -9.07
N LEU A 52 -9.81 9.80 -7.80
CA LEU A 52 -9.13 10.45 -6.69
C LEU A 52 -8.67 9.38 -5.70
N TYR A 53 -7.40 9.47 -5.29
CA TYR A 53 -6.78 8.51 -4.40
C TYR A 53 -6.74 9.01 -2.95
N ASN A 54 -7.09 8.15 -2.00
CA ASN A 54 -6.63 8.26 -0.61
C ASN A 54 -5.69 7.06 -0.35
N LEU A 55 -4.45 7.36 0.00
CA LEU A 55 -3.37 6.42 0.19
C LEU A 55 -2.93 6.44 1.66
N LYS A 56 -2.89 5.28 2.30
CA LYS A 56 -2.37 5.11 3.65
C LYS A 56 -1.22 4.14 3.64
N PHE A 57 -0.09 4.56 4.19
CA PHE A 57 1.10 3.75 4.38
C PHE A 57 1.40 3.61 5.87
N ASN A 58 1.63 2.39 6.31
CA ASN A 58 2.01 2.07 7.67
C ASN A 58 2.99 0.90 7.66
N CYS A 59 4.21 1.15 8.12
CA CYS A 59 5.33 0.23 7.93
C CYS A 59 5.49 -0.09 6.45
N ASP A 60 5.53 -1.35 6.06
CA ASP A 60 5.56 -1.87 4.69
C ASP A 60 4.17 -2.08 4.06
N SER A 61 3.11 -1.81 4.80
CA SER A 61 1.75 -2.04 4.36
C SER A 61 1.15 -0.79 3.74
N PHE A 62 0.36 -0.97 2.69
CA PHE A 62 -0.43 0.11 2.10
C PHE A 62 -1.92 -0.23 2.06
N PHE A 63 -2.72 0.82 2.06
CA PHE A 63 -4.16 0.78 1.84
C PHE A 63 -4.49 1.92 0.89
N VAL A 64 -5.37 1.66 -0.07
CA VAL A 64 -5.82 2.69 -1.01
C VAL A 64 -7.33 2.63 -1.13
N SER A 65 -7.96 3.81 -1.17
CA SER A 65 -9.30 3.98 -1.70
C SER A 65 -9.25 4.84 -2.96
N ILE A 66 -10.00 4.40 -3.97
CA ILE A 66 -10.00 4.98 -5.30
C ILE A 66 -11.43 5.39 -5.59
N LYS A 67 -11.71 6.69 -5.48
CA LYS A 67 -13.02 7.24 -5.82
C LYS A 67 -13.03 7.60 -7.30
N THR A 68 -13.79 6.86 -8.09
CA THR A 68 -13.92 7.10 -9.52
C THR A 68 -15.22 7.83 -9.81
N ILE A 69 -15.14 8.88 -10.62
CA ILE A 69 -16.26 9.69 -11.07
C ILE A 69 -16.24 9.70 -12.60
N SER A 70 -17.36 9.35 -13.22
CA SER A 70 -17.58 9.33 -14.65
C SER A 70 -18.84 10.13 -14.98
N LYS A 71 -18.72 11.08 -15.91
CA LYS A 71 -19.84 11.89 -16.42
C LYS A 71 -20.74 11.12 -17.39
N ILE A 72 -20.21 10.05 -17.97
CA ILE A 72 -20.96 9.12 -18.79
C ILE A 72 -21.25 7.88 -17.95
N ASN A 73 -22.39 7.24 -18.21
CA ASN A 73 -22.67 5.91 -17.65
C ASN A 73 -21.70 4.91 -18.27
N ALA A 74 -20.57 4.71 -17.60
CA ALA A 74 -19.48 3.87 -18.11
C ALA A 74 -19.79 2.37 -18.01
N GLY A 75 -20.80 1.96 -17.25
CA GLY A 75 -21.19 0.56 -17.12
C GLY A 75 -22.68 0.32 -17.21
N ALA A 76 -23.01 -0.88 -17.70
CA ALA A 76 -24.36 -1.43 -17.74
C ALA A 76 -24.78 -2.07 -16.40
N ASP A 77 -23.84 -2.17 -15.44
CA ASP A 77 -24.05 -2.80 -14.14
C ASP A 77 -24.57 -1.82 -13.07
N SER A 78 -25.11 -2.36 -11.98
CA SER A 78 -25.66 -1.58 -10.86
C SER A 78 -24.63 -0.76 -10.09
N CYS A 79 -23.34 -1.04 -10.29
CA CYS A 79 -22.26 -0.55 -9.43
C CYS A 79 -21.61 0.73 -9.96
N THR A 80 -21.63 0.89 -11.28
CA THR A 80 -21.03 2.03 -11.98
C THR A 80 -22.07 2.92 -12.67
N LYS A 81 -23.33 2.48 -12.73
CA LYS A 81 -24.46 3.21 -13.36
C LYS A 81 -24.72 4.60 -12.76
N SER A 82 -24.37 4.85 -11.50
CA SER A 82 -24.50 6.17 -10.88
C SER A 82 -23.42 7.17 -11.30
N GLY A 83 -22.44 6.75 -12.10
CA GLY A 83 -21.29 7.57 -12.49
C GLY A 83 -20.33 7.87 -11.35
N SER A 84 -20.50 7.27 -10.17
CA SER A 84 -19.59 7.45 -9.03
C SER A 84 -19.53 6.20 -8.18
N TRP A 85 -18.32 5.66 -7.99
CA TRP A 85 -18.08 4.50 -7.15
C TRP A 85 -16.73 4.58 -6.44
N THR A 86 -16.50 3.69 -5.48
CA THR A 86 -15.24 3.63 -4.74
C THR A 86 -14.75 2.21 -4.62
N GLU A 87 -13.50 2.00 -4.97
CA GLU A 87 -12.81 0.72 -4.88
C GLU A 87 -11.67 0.80 -3.89
N TYR A 88 -11.31 -0.34 -3.32
CA TYR A 88 -10.32 -0.41 -2.25
C TYR A 88 -9.30 -1.49 -2.58
N ALA A 89 -8.04 -1.25 -2.25
CA ALA A 89 -7.00 -2.26 -2.28
C ALA A 89 -6.10 -2.16 -1.05
N LYS A 90 -5.49 -3.27 -0.68
CA LYS A 90 -4.48 -3.34 0.38
C LYS A 90 -3.38 -4.31 -0.01
N GLY A 91 -2.20 -4.13 0.56
CA GLY A 91 -1.09 -5.04 0.39
C GLY A 91 0.18 -4.48 0.98
N VAL A 92 1.30 -4.81 0.34
CA VAL A 92 2.63 -4.36 0.73
C VAL A 92 3.24 -3.47 -0.33
N TYR A 93 4.21 -2.66 0.08
CA TYR A 93 5.02 -1.89 -0.83
C TYR A 93 6.50 -2.04 -0.51
N GLU A 94 7.32 -1.74 -1.50
CA GLU A 94 8.78 -1.70 -1.37
C GLU A 94 9.32 -0.54 -2.21
N GLN A 95 10.40 0.08 -1.74
CA GLN A 95 11.14 1.07 -2.51
C GLN A 95 12.27 0.36 -3.26
N ARG A 96 12.32 0.53 -4.58
CA ARG A 96 13.42 0.05 -5.43
C ARG A 96 14.00 1.23 -6.18
N ASN A 97 15.22 1.64 -5.83
CA ASN A 97 15.85 2.86 -6.31
C ASN A 97 14.93 4.08 -6.08
N ASP A 98 14.53 4.81 -7.13
CA ASP A 98 13.64 5.97 -7.06
C ASP A 98 12.15 5.62 -7.26
N THR A 99 11.81 4.33 -7.33
CA THR A 99 10.46 3.86 -7.61
C THR A 99 9.85 3.12 -6.42
N LEU A 100 8.64 3.54 -6.03
CA LEU A 100 7.79 2.87 -5.07
C LEU A 100 6.95 1.80 -5.78
N HIS A 101 7.15 0.54 -5.42
CA HIS A 101 6.37 -0.59 -5.94
C HIS A 101 5.27 -0.93 -4.95
N VAL A 102 4.02 -0.87 -5.40
CA VAL A 102 2.84 -1.13 -4.57
C VAL A 102 2.13 -2.35 -5.13
N ARG A 103 1.97 -3.42 -4.34
CA ARG A 103 1.35 -4.66 -4.79
C ARG A 103 0.46 -5.29 -3.72
N GLY A 104 -0.77 -5.61 -4.11
CA GLY A 104 -1.78 -6.12 -3.21
C GLY A 104 -2.98 -6.70 -3.93
N LEU A 105 -4.12 -6.70 -3.25
CA LEU A 105 -5.39 -7.19 -3.78
C LEU A 105 -6.48 -6.13 -3.65
N PHE A 106 -7.36 -6.09 -4.64
CA PHE A 106 -8.66 -5.43 -4.48
C PHE A 106 -9.44 -6.11 -3.35
N CYS A 107 -10.08 -5.28 -2.52
CA CYS A 107 -10.71 -5.69 -1.26
C CYS A 107 -12.02 -4.93 -1.02
N ASN A 108 -12.74 -5.31 0.03
CA ASN A 108 -13.96 -4.61 0.44
C ASN A 108 -13.62 -3.28 1.13
N ALA A 109 -14.63 -2.43 1.36
CA ALA A 109 -14.45 -1.11 2.00
C ALA A 109 -13.86 -1.18 3.43
N ASN A 110 -14.07 -2.29 4.13
CA ASN A 110 -13.47 -2.57 5.44
C ASN A 110 -12.10 -3.27 5.34
N TYR A 111 -11.52 -3.31 4.13
CA TYR A 111 -10.24 -3.98 3.83
C TYR A 111 -10.23 -5.50 4.08
N SER A 112 -11.39 -6.15 4.15
CA SER A 112 -11.47 -7.62 4.12
C SER A 112 -11.33 -8.15 2.70
N TYR A 113 -10.92 -9.42 2.56
CA TYR A 113 -10.80 -10.04 1.23
C TYR A 113 -12.14 -10.07 0.52
N LYS A 114 -12.12 -9.76 -0.78
CA LYS A 114 -13.30 -9.67 -1.61
C LYS A 114 -13.57 -10.99 -2.32
N ASN A 115 -14.84 -11.37 -2.41
CA ASN A 115 -15.27 -12.45 -3.30
C ASN A 115 -15.24 -11.97 -4.77
N PRO A 116 -14.70 -12.74 -5.72
CA PRO A 116 -14.49 -12.28 -7.09
C PRO A 116 -15.78 -12.13 -7.92
N THR A 117 -16.94 -12.45 -7.37
CA THR A 117 -18.24 -12.49 -8.06
C THR A 117 -18.95 -11.13 -8.17
N GLY A 118 -18.36 -10.06 -7.62
CA GLY A 118 -18.90 -8.71 -7.71
C GLY A 118 -18.55 -7.98 -9.01
N CYS A 119 -19.29 -6.91 -9.30
CA CYS A 119 -19.11 -5.97 -10.43
C CYS A 119 -17.83 -5.11 -10.37
N PHE A 120 -17.35 -4.73 -9.18
CA PHE A 120 -16.12 -3.94 -9.04
C PHE A 120 -14.88 -4.79 -9.31
N ARG A 121 -13.72 -4.17 -9.58
CA ARG A 121 -12.45 -4.89 -9.82
C ARG A 121 -12.12 -5.86 -8.69
N SER A 122 -11.55 -7.00 -9.06
CA SER A 122 -11.10 -8.05 -8.16
C SER A 122 -9.72 -8.56 -8.62
N GLY A 123 -9.03 -9.29 -7.77
CA GLY A 123 -7.68 -9.77 -8.06
C GLY A 123 -6.59 -8.78 -7.68
N ILE A 124 -5.49 -8.80 -8.43
CA ILE A 124 -4.26 -8.07 -8.11
C ILE A 124 -4.44 -6.57 -8.35
N TYR A 125 -4.05 -5.78 -7.35
CA TYR A 125 -3.77 -4.36 -7.50
C TYR A 125 -2.25 -4.18 -7.54
N GLU A 126 -1.72 -3.63 -8.61
CA GLU A 126 -0.31 -3.30 -8.73
C GLU A 126 -0.14 -1.94 -9.37
N GLU A 127 0.72 -1.12 -8.78
CA GLU A 127 1.10 0.18 -9.34
C GLU A 127 2.55 0.49 -8.98
N ARG A 128 3.20 1.31 -9.81
CA ARG A 128 4.55 1.80 -9.54
C ARG A 128 4.54 3.31 -9.62
N PHE A 129 5.12 3.95 -8.61
CA PHE A 129 5.16 5.40 -8.53
C PHE A 129 6.59 5.90 -8.43
N LYS A 130 6.92 6.93 -9.20
CA LYS A 130 7.96 7.85 -8.77
C LYS A 130 7.35 8.84 -7.78
N VAL A 131 7.87 8.88 -6.57
CA VAL A 131 7.36 9.76 -5.51
C VAL A 131 8.33 10.92 -5.30
N SER A 132 7.84 12.15 -5.43
CA SER A 132 8.63 13.36 -5.24
C SER A 132 8.07 14.17 -4.08
N LYS A 133 8.94 14.63 -3.18
CA LYS A 133 8.55 15.51 -2.09
C LYS A 133 8.48 16.95 -2.60
N ILE A 134 7.28 17.52 -2.60
CA ILE A 134 7.06 18.92 -3.01
C ILE A 134 7.12 19.85 -1.79
N ALA A 135 6.56 19.40 -0.67
CA ALA A 135 6.62 20.07 0.63
C ALA A 135 6.53 19.02 1.76
N ASP A 136 6.69 19.42 3.02
CA ASP A 136 6.61 18.49 4.17
C ASP A 136 5.25 17.78 4.31
N SER A 137 4.18 18.40 3.82
CA SER A 137 2.82 17.88 3.83
C SER A 137 2.29 17.57 2.43
N VAL A 138 3.14 17.58 1.40
CA VAL A 138 2.72 17.33 0.01
C VAL A 138 3.70 16.42 -0.72
N LEU A 139 3.20 15.27 -1.16
CA LEU A 139 3.90 14.35 -2.05
C LEU A 139 3.26 14.39 -3.44
N GLN A 140 4.10 14.32 -4.46
CA GLN A 140 3.67 14.09 -5.84
C GLN A 140 3.91 12.64 -6.21
N PHE A 141 2.85 11.97 -6.65
CA PHE A 141 2.87 10.62 -7.16
C PHE A 141 2.81 10.67 -8.69
N SER A 142 3.85 10.14 -9.33
CA SER A 142 3.90 9.96 -10.78
C SER A 142 3.74 8.47 -11.07
N PRO A 143 2.52 7.98 -11.35
CA PRO A 143 2.29 6.58 -11.68
C PRO A 143 3.01 6.21 -12.98
N MET A 144 3.48 4.98 -13.09
CA MET A 144 4.05 4.47 -14.35
C MET A 144 2.98 4.00 -15.32
N SER A 145 1.77 3.70 -14.83
CA SER A 145 0.63 3.30 -15.65
C SER A 145 -0.07 4.47 -16.36
N SER A 146 0.24 5.72 -16.00
CA SER A 146 -0.42 6.92 -16.52
C SER A 146 0.56 8.10 -16.60
N VAL A 147 0.34 8.99 -17.57
CA VAL A 147 1.14 10.21 -17.73
C VAL A 147 0.76 11.32 -16.75
N ILE A 148 -0.38 11.20 -16.07
CA ILE A 148 -0.91 12.23 -15.19
C ILE A 148 -0.41 12.00 -13.77
N SER A 149 0.55 12.82 -13.35
CA SER A 149 0.98 12.89 -11.96
C SER A 149 -0.06 13.60 -11.10
N PHE A 150 -0.13 13.25 -9.82
CA PHE A 150 -1.04 13.89 -8.87
C PHE A 150 -0.34 14.21 -7.55
N ASN A 151 -0.78 15.31 -6.94
CA ASN A 151 -0.32 15.69 -5.61
C ASN A 151 -1.29 15.13 -4.56
N ALA A 152 -0.75 14.58 -3.48
CA ALA A 152 -1.51 14.18 -2.31
C ALA A 152 -1.02 14.95 -1.09
N ARG A 153 -1.98 15.46 -0.30
CA ARG A 153 -1.69 16.16 0.95
C ARG A 153 -1.74 15.21 2.13
N LEU A 154 -0.83 15.41 3.07
CA LEU A 154 -0.79 14.67 4.32
C LEU A 154 -2.00 15.02 5.17
N ILE A 155 -2.82 14.01 5.48
CA ILE A 155 -3.98 14.12 6.37
C ILE A 155 -3.59 13.72 7.79
N ASN A 156 -2.81 12.65 7.93
CA ASN A 156 -2.35 12.17 9.22
C ASN A 156 -0.96 11.57 9.10
N ARG A 157 -0.04 11.95 9.98
CA ARG A 157 1.30 11.36 10.03
C ARG A 157 1.29 10.15 10.96
N THR A 158 1.83 9.04 10.47
CA THR A 158 1.98 7.81 11.27
C THR A 158 3.46 7.53 11.45
N THR A 159 3.85 7.00 12.61
CA THR A 159 5.20 6.43 12.81
C THR A 159 5.06 4.92 12.77
N CYS A 160 5.88 4.25 11.95
CA CYS A 160 5.87 2.79 11.93
C CYS A 160 6.39 2.24 13.26
N THR A 161 5.58 1.37 13.86
CA THR A 161 6.00 0.49 14.96
C THR A 161 5.84 -0.96 14.46
N PRO A 162 6.92 -1.58 13.93
CA PRO A 162 6.85 -2.92 13.36
C PRO A 162 6.23 -3.94 14.32
N LYS A 163 5.35 -4.78 13.81
CA LYS A 163 4.69 -5.85 14.57
C LYS A 163 5.11 -7.22 14.03
N PRO A 164 5.11 -8.27 14.89
CA PRO A 164 5.16 -9.65 14.42
C PRO A 164 4.00 -9.95 13.46
N LEU A 165 4.27 -10.74 12.43
CA LEU A 165 3.32 -11.16 11.39
C LEU A 165 2.46 -12.37 11.81
#